data_AF-A0A7W1PDQ1-F1
#
_entry.id   AF-A0A7W1PDQ1-F1
#
_cell.length_a   1.000
_cell.length_b   1.000
_cell.length_c   1.000
_cell.angle_alpha   90.00
_cell.angle_beta   90.00
_cell.angle_gamma   90.00
#
_symmetry.space_group_name_H-M   'P 1'
#
loop_
_entity.id
_entity.type
_entity.pdbx_description
1 polymer ?
#
loop_
_entity_poly.entity_id
_entity_poly.type
_entity_poly.pdbx_seq_one_letter_code
_entity_poly.pdbx_strand_id
1 'polypeptide(L)'
;GAAAYVRPVVKIELGARSDTEPSATPEIAPYLAEVFSDEVPDSRFTVHAVAPERTFWEKVALLHEETYREGSATPKARLARHYYDLWCLITRGVAERAAGDKALFDRVAAHRAVFFRRSRDAQASFKPGSLRLLPADDRRAQWRRDYDAMHESMFFGEAPEFAEILAVVGRFEEDFNSGRHRDFGPQL
;
A
#
# COMPACT_ATOMS: atom_id res chain seq x y z
N GLY A 1 -6.27 -29.10 7.47
CA GLY A 1 -7.07 -27.89 7.71
C GLY A 1 -6.42 -26.74 6.96
N ALA A 2 -7.21 -25.86 6.35
CA ALA A 2 -6.67 -24.67 5.69
C ALA A 2 -5.87 -23.85 6.70
N ALA A 3 -4.65 -23.42 6.34
CA ALA A 3 -3.84 -22.58 7.21
C ALA A 3 -4.58 -21.26 7.47
N ALA A 4 -4.75 -20.88 8.74
CA ALA A 4 -5.33 -19.58 9.11
C ALA A 4 -4.62 -18.44 8.38
N TYR A 5 -5.39 -17.44 7.91
CA TYR A 5 -4.87 -16.32 7.13
C TYR A 5 -3.73 -15.61 7.89
N VAL A 6 -3.92 -15.43 9.20
CA VAL A 6 -2.92 -14.97 10.18
C VAL A 6 -2.39 -16.15 10.98
N ARG A 7 -1.06 -16.27 11.07
CA ARG A 7 -0.39 -17.27 11.91
C ARG A 7 0.26 -16.56 13.10
N PRO A 8 0.33 -17.17 14.29
CA PRO A 8 0.99 -16.59 15.46
C PRO A 8 2.52 -16.70 15.34
N VAL A 9 3.08 -16.13 14.27
CA VAL A 9 4.50 -16.19 13.95
C VAL A 9 4.94 -14.81 13.45
N VAL A 10 6.01 -14.29 14.02
CA VAL A 10 6.69 -13.09 13.52
C VAL A 10 7.69 -13.51 12.45
N LYS A 11 7.43 -13.10 11.20
CA LYS A 11 8.38 -13.30 10.09
C LYS A 11 9.18 -12.02 9.90
N ILE A 12 10.50 -12.12 9.97
CA ILE A 12 11.42 -11.02 9.70
C ILE A 12 11.99 -11.20 8.28
N GLU A 13 11.86 -10.17 7.45
CA GLU A 13 12.40 -10.14 6.08
C GLU A 13 13.46 -9.04 5.98
N LEU A 14 14.67 -9.41 5.56
CA LEU A 14 15.79 -8.48 5.37
C LEU A 14 16.02 -8.30 3.87
N GLY A 15 15.85 -7.07 3.37
CA GLY A 15 15.99 -6.74 1.95
C GLY A 15 17.09 -5.71 1.72
N ALA A 16 18.02 -5.99 0.79
CA ALA A 16 19.10 -5.07 0.42
C ALA A 16 18.76 -4.14 -0.76
N ARG A 17 17.56 -4.28 -1.34
CA ARG A 17 17.11 -3.56 -2.55
C ARG A 17 16.09 -2.48 -2.25
N SER A 18 15.75 -2.26 -0.99
CA SER A 18 14.78 -1.26 -0.59
C SER A 18 15.53 0.02 -0.27
N ASP A 19 15.26 1.09 -1.00
CA ASP A 19 15.69 2.42 -0.60
C ASP A 19 14.81 2.89 0.57
N THR A 20 15.47 3.32 1.64
CA THR A 20 14.84 3.65 2.93
C THR A 20 14.48 5.12 3.05
N GLU A 21 14.82 5.94 2.06
CA GLU A 21 14.63 7.38 2.10
C GLU A 21 13.43 7.85 1.26
N PRO A 22 12.70 8.89 1.72
CA PRO A 22 12.76 9.50 3.04
C PRO A 22 12.34 8.56 4.17
N SER A 23 12.94 8.74 5.33
CA SER A 23 12.61 8.06 6.58
C SER A 23 11.96 8.99 7.60
N ALA A 24 11.33 8.41 8.62
CA ALA A 24 10.70 9.09 9.73
C ALA A 24 10.99 8.32 11.04
N THR A 25 10.86 9.00 12.18
CA THR A 25 11.09 8.42 13.50
C THR A 25 9.81 8.49 14.35
N PRO A 26 8.72 7.76 14.00
CA PRO A 26 7.50 7.77 14.80
C PRO A 26 7.73 7.10 16.16
N GLU A 27 7.05 7.62 17.17
CA GLU A 27 6.87 6.95 18.46
C GLU A 27 5.74 5.92 18.34
N ILE A 28 5.95 4.72 18.87
CA ILE A 28 4.95 3.66 18.92
C ILE A 28 4.69 3.23 20.37
N ALA A 29 3.44 2.88 20.65
CA ALA A 29 2.97 2.36 21.93
C ALA A 29 2.28 1.01 21.71
N PRO A 30 2.52 -0.01 22.56
CA PRO A 30 1.82 -1.28 22.45
C PRO A 30 0.38 -1.15 22.91
N TYR A 31 -0.56 -1.83 22.24
CA TYR A 31 -1.97 -1.90 22.68
C TYR A 31 -2.13 -2.44 24.10
N LEU A 32 -1.18 -3.26 24.58
CA LEU A 32 -1.21 -3.75 25.96
C LEU A 32 -1.12 -2.60 26.97
N ALA A 33 -0.38 -1.53 26.66
CA ALA A 33 -0.26 -0.37 27.55
C ALA A 33 -1.55 0.47 27.62
N GLU A 34 -2.47 0.32 26.66
CA GLU A 34 -3.79 0.97 26.71
C GLU A 34 -4.73 0.28 27.72
N VAL A 35 -4.51 -1.01 28.00
CA VAL A 35 -5.37 -1.82 28.88
C VAL A 35 -4.70 -2.11 30.23
N PHE A 36 -3.38 -2.31 30.24
CA PHE A 36 -2.59 -2.70 31.41
C PHE A 36 -1.39 -1.76 31.59
N SER A 37 -1.66 -0.46 31.74
CA SER A 37 -0.63 0.58 31.89
C SER A 37 0.35 0.31 33.03
N ASP A 38 -0.12 -0.32 34.11
CA ASP A 38 0.67 -0.59 35.32
C ASP A 38 1.62 -1.78 35.15
N GLU A 39 1.31 -2.70 34.24
CA GLU A 39 2.10 -3.92 33.99
C GLU A 39 3.19 -3.71 32.91
N VAL A 40 3.03 -2.70 32.07
CA VAL A 40 3.98 -2.31 31.01
C VAL A 40 4.31 -0.80 31.08
N PRO A 41 4.90 -0.34 32.19
CA PRO A 41 5.34 1.05 32.33
C PRO A 41 6.44 1.37 31.31
N ASP A 42 6.52 2.63 30.89
CA ASP A 42 7.57 3.15 29.98
C ASP A 42 7.72 2.37 28.66
N SER A 43 6.64 1.78 28.15
CA SER A 43 6.65 0.90 26.99
C SER A 43 6.54 1.62 25.63
N ARG A 44 6.64 2.95 25.62
CA ARG A 44 6.70 3.75 24.39
C ARG A 44 8.14 3.82 23.87
N PHE A 45 8.31 3.68 22.57
CA PHE A 45 9.63 3.78 21.96
C PHE A 45 9.55 4.30 20.54
N THR A 46 10.62 4.94 20.08
CA THR A 46 10.73 5.41 18.70
C THR A 46 11.29 4.33 17.80
N VAL A 47 10.77 4.24 16.58
CA VAL A 47 11.31 3.37 15.53
C VAL A 47 11.74 4.20 14.33
N HIS A 48 12.87 3.85 13.73
CA HIS A 48 13.27 4.42 12.45
C HIS A 48 12.57 3.64 11.33
N ALA A 49 11.69 4.31 10.59
CA ALA A 49 10.83 3.70 9.57
C ALA A 49 10.85 4.50 8.28
N VAL A 50 10.53 3.85 7.17
CA VAL A 50 10.31 4.53 5.88
C VAL A 50 9.11 5.49 6.01
N ALA A 51 9.23 6.71 5.49
CA ALA A 51 8.18 7.70 5.59
C ALA A 51 6.89 7.24 4.86
N PRO A 52 5.70 7.68 5.33
CA PRO A 52 4.42 7.31 4.71
C PRO A 52 4.33 7.63 3.22
N GLU A 53 4.89 8.76 2.78
CA GLU A 53 4.88 9.22 1.39
C GLU A 53 5.71 8.30 0.49
N ARG A 54 6.84 7.79 0.99
CA ARG A 54 7.65 6.80 0.29
C ARG A 54 6.92 5.46 0.22
N THR A 55 6.34 5.03 1.34
CA THR A 55 5.53 3.81 1.40
C THR A 55 4.37 3.90 0.41
N PHE A 56 3.69 5.04 0.33
CA PHE A 56 2.62 5.30 -0.62
C PHE A 56 3.06 5.02 -2.05
N TRP A 57 4.15 5.65 -2.51
CA TRP A 57 4.62 5.44 -3.88
C TRP A 57 5.07 4.01 -4.16
N GLU A 58 5.64 3.30 -3.18
CA GLU A 58 5.96 1.87 -3.34
C GLU A 58 4.70 1.00 -3.49
N LYS A 59 3.62 1.31 -2.76
CA LYS A 59 2.33 0.61 -2.90
C LYS A 59 1.69 0.91 -4.26
N VAL A 60 1.66 2.17 -4.68
CA VAL A 60 1.17 2.58 -6.00
C VAL A 60 1.94 1.85 -7.10
N ALA A 61 3.27 1.87 -7.03
CA ALA A 61 4.11 1.25 -8.04
C ALA A 61 3.98 -0.29 -8.07
N LEU A 62 3.79 -0.93 -6.90
CA LEU A 62 3.51 -2.37 -6.83
C LEU A 62 2.18 -2.70 -7.51
N LEU A 63 1.11 -1.98 -7.19
CA LEU A 63 -0.19 -2.20 -7.82
C LEU A 63 -0.14 -1.90 -9.32
N HIS A 64 0.61 -0.87 -9.72
CA HIS A 64 0.88 -0.59 -11.12
C HIS A 64 1.49 -1.77 -11.84
N GLU A 65 2.56 -2.32 -11.30
CA GLU A 65 3.22 -3.50 -11.84
C GLU A 65 2.29 -4.72 -11.94
N GLU A 66 1.42 -4.92 -10.95
CA GLU A 66 0.44 -6.03 -10.98
C GLU A 66 -0.53 -5.93 -12.17
N THR A 67 -0.83 -4.73 -12.68
CA THR A 67 -1.70 -4.54 -13.87
C THR A 67 -1.05 -4.95 -15.20
N TYR A 68 0.27 -5.13 -15.22
CA TYR A 68 1.04 -5.58 -16.39
C TYR A 68 1.32 -7.08 -16.39
N ARG A 69 0.91 -7.81 -15.34
CA ARG A 69 1.07 -9.26 -15.34
C ARG A 69 0.06 -9.92 -16.28
N GLU A 70 0.58 -10.60 -17.28
CA GLU A 70 -0.19 -11.38 -18.24
C GLU A 70 -0.58 -12.76 -17.70
N GLY A 71 -1.72 -13.26 -18.16
CA GLY A 71 -2.16 -14.65 -17.98
C GLY A 71 -2.92 -14.95 -16.69
N SER A 72 -3.38 -16.20 -16.59
CA SER A 72 -4.14 -16.75 -15.45
C SER A 72 -3.26 -17.06 -14.23
N ALA A 73 -2.04 -16.49 -14.15
CA ALA A 73 -1.20 -16.65 -12.98
C ALA A 73 -1.94 -15.99 -11.81
N THR A 74 -2.51 -16.82 -10.93
CA THR A 74 -3.21 -16.37 -9.74
C THR A 74 -2.33 -15.34 -9.04
N PRO A 75 -2.84 -14.14 -8.70
CA PRO A 75 -2.12 -13.22 -7.85
C PRO A 75 -1.60 -14.02 -6.64
N LYS A 76 -0.34 -13.78 -6.25
CA LYS A 76 0.18 -14.39 -5.03
C LYS A 76 -0.83 -14.09 -3.91
N ALA A 77 -1.16 -15.09 -3.11
CA ALA A 77 -2.09 -14.90 -2.00
C ALA A 77 -1.63 -13.72 -1.12
N ARG A 78 -2.58 -13.00 -0.52
CA ARG A 78 -2.38 -11.87 0.39
C ARG A 78 -1.88 -10.59 -0.26
N LEU A 79 -2.19 -10.35 -1.54
CA LEU A 79 -1.87 -9.09 -2.20
C LEU A 79 -2.95 -8.02 -1.98
N ALA A 80 -4.21 -8.40 -1.73
CA ALA A 80 -5.32 -7.45 -1.52
C ALA A 80 -5.07 -6.45 -0.39
N ARG A 81 -4.24 -6.82 0.60
CA ARG A 81 -3.76 -5.90 1.65
C ARG A 81 -3.13 -4.61 1.10
N HIS A 82 -2.50 -4.67 -0.07
CA HIS A 82 -1.88 -3.49 -0.68
C HIS A 82 -2.91 -2.45 -1.13
N TYR A 83 -4.10 -2.88 -1.54
CA TYR A 83 -5.22 -1.96 -1.81
C TYR A 83 -5.74 -1.32 -0.52
N TYR A 84 -5.90 -2.09 0.56
CA TYR A 84 -6.30 -1.56 1.86
C TYR A 84 -5.27 -0.56 2.42
N ASP A 85 -3.98 -0.91 2.37
CA ASP A 85 -2.90 -0.01 2.78
C ASP A 85 -2.94 1.29 1.98
N LEU A 86 -3.14 1.22 0.66
CA LEU A 86 -3.22 2.39 -0.20
C LEU A 86 -4.45 3.24 0.14
N TRP A 87 -5.61 2.62 0.38
CA TRP A 87 -6.81 3.32 0.84
C TRP A 87 -6.55 4.07 2.16
N CYS A 88 -5.94 3.43 3.16
CA CYS A 88 -5.56 4.08 4.43
C CYS A 88 -4.65 5.29 4.22
N LEU A 89 -3.68 5.20 3.31
CA LEU A 89 -2.74 6.29 3.02
C LEU A 89 -3.44 7.44 2.29
N ILE A 90 -4.36 7.15 1.36
CA ILE A 90 -5.16 8.16 0.67
C ILE A 90 -6.08 8.88 1.66
N THR A 91 -6.88 8.13 2.44
CA THR A 91 -7.87 8.72 3.35
C THR A 91 -7.26 9.47 4.53
N ARG A 92 -5.99 9.22 4.86
CA ARG A 92 -5.23 9.99 5.87
C ARG A 92 -4.41 11.15 5.27
N GLY A 93 -4.66 11.53 4.01
CA GLY A 93 -4.02 12.67 3.36
C GLY A 93 -2.54 12.48 3.00
N VAL A 94 -2.01 11.25 3.06
CA VAL A 94 -0.62 10.98 2.67
C VAL A 94 -0.46 11.12 1.15
N ALA A 95 -1.48 10.74 0.38
CA ALA A 95 -1.47 10.82 -1.07
C ALA A 95 -1.25 12.26 -1.57
N GLU A 96 -1.85 13.27 -0.92
CA GLU A 96 -1.68 14.67 -1.28
C GLU A 96 -0.24 15.14 -1.10
N ARG A 97 0.35 14.86 0.07
CA ARG A 97 1.75 15.22 0.35
C ARG A 97 2.71 14.49 -0.59
N ALA A 98 2.47 13.21 -0.84
CA ALA A 98 3.28 12.39 -1.73
C ALA A 98 3.19 12.86 -3.20
N ALA A 99 2.00 13.26 -3.67
CA ALA A 99 1.77 13.80 -5.01
C ALA A 99 2.30 15.23 -5.19
N GLY A 100 2.37 16.02 -4.12
CA GLY A 100 3.00 17.33 -4.11
C GLY A 100 4.53 17.29 -4.23
N ASP A 101 5.16 16.20 -3.79
CA ASP A 101 6.62 16.00 -3.92
C ASP A 101 6.99 15.24 -5.20
N LYS A 102 7.11 15.98 -6.30
CA LYS A 102 7.54 15.44 -7.59
C LYS A 102 8.93 14.77 -7.51
N ALA A 103 9.84 15.31 -6.71
CA ALA A 103 11.19 14.78 -6.61
C ALA A 103 11.19 13.39 -5.95
N LEU A 104 10.32 13.16 -4.96
CA LEU A 104 10.12 11.84 -4.38
C LEU A 104 9.59 10.84 -5.41
N PHE A 105 8.57 11.22 -6.19
CA PHE A 105 8.05 10.36 -7.26
C PHE A 105 9.17 9.94 -8.23
N ASP A 106 9.95 10.92 -8.73
CA ASP A 106 11.03 10.68 -9.68
C ASP A 106 12.11 9.74 -9.10
N ARG A 107 12.46 9.91 -7.81
CA ARG A 107 13.40 9.01 -7.11
C ARG A 107 12.88 7.58 -7.04
N VAL A 108 11.60 7.39 -6.67
CA VAL A 108 10.99 6.05 -6.60
C VAL A 108 10.98 5.39 -7.98
N ALA A 109 10.56 6.12 -9.02
CA ALA A 109 10.52 5.62 -10.39
C ALA A 109 11.92 5.22 -10.88
N ALA A 110 12.93 6.06 -10.65
CA ALA A 110 14.32 5.78 -11.02
C ALA A 110 14.89 4.55 -10.29
N HIS A 111 14.66 4.47 -8.97
CA HIS A 111 15.08 3.32 -8.16
C HIS A 111 14.45 2.03 -8.68
N ARG A 112 13.14 2.05 -8.98
CA ARG A 112 12.45 0.85 -9.48
C ARG A 112 12.91 0.39 -10.85
N ALA A 113 13.19 1.33 -11.76
CA ALA A 113 13.73 1.03 -13.08
C ALA A 113 15.06 0.27 -13.01
N VAL A 114 15.89 0.53 -11.99
CA VAL A 114 17.17 -0.16 -11.76
C VAL A 114 16.97 -1.57 -11.19
N PHE A 115 16.17 -1.72 -10.13
CA PHE A 115 16.11 -2.96 -9.35
C PHE A 115 15.03 -3.96 -9.78
N PHE A 116 13.99 -3.54 -10.51
CA PHE A 116 12.82 -4.37 -10.88
C PHE A 116 12.69 -4.61 -12.39
N ARG A 117 13.81 -4.99 -13.04
CA ARG A 117 13.94 -5.17 -14.49
C ARG A 117 13.07 -6.27 -15.11
N ARG A 118 12.40 -7.12 -14.31
CA ARG A 118 11.49 -8.14 -14.85
C ARG A 118 10.17 -7.55 -15.35
N SER A 119 9.84 -6.33 -14.94
CA SER A 119 8.59 -5.66 -15.27
C SER A 119 8.87 -4.36 -16.04
N ARG A 120 9.76 -4.43 -17.05
CA ARG A 120 10.27 -3.25 -17.79
C ARG A 120 9.17 -2.35 -18.31
N ASP A 121 8.13 -2.94 -18.91
CA ASP A 121 7.04 -2.16 -19.50
C ASP A 121 6.28 -1.40 -18.42
N ALA A 122 6.01 -2.04 -17.27
CA ALA A 122 5.42 -1.39 -16.12
C ALA A 122 6.31 -0.27 -15.54
N GLN A 123 7.63 -0.48 -15.46
CA GLN A 123 8.53 0.57 -14.96
C GLN A 123 8.64 1.74 -15.95
N ALA A 124 8.60 1.47 -17.26
CA ALA A 124 8.62 2.50 -18.29
C ALA A 124 7.32 3.33 -18.35
N SER A 125 6.19 2.73 -17.96
CA SER A 125 4.89 3.41 -17.85
C SER A 125 4.62 4.03 -16.49
N PHE A 126 5.49 3.82 -15.48
CA PHE A 126 5.33 4.41 -14.16
C PHE A 126 5.73 5.89 -14.16
N LYS A 127 4.86 6.74 -14.72
CA LYS A 127 5.03 8.18 -14.88
C LYS A 127 3.68 8.91 -14.74
N PRO A 128 3.68 10.23 -14.49
CA PRO A 128 2.45 11.02 -14.45
C PRO A 128 1.65 10.86 -15.74
N GLY A 129 0.33 10.69 -15.61
CA GLY A 129 -0.56 10.50 -16.76
C GLY A 129 -0.78 9.05 -17.22
N SER A 130 -0.05 8.07 -16.67
CA SER A 130 -0.17 6.67 -17.10
C SER A 130 -0.18 5.66 -15.97
N LEU A 131 -0.52 6.07 -14.75
CA LEU A 131 -0.78 5.12 -13.67
C LEU A 131 -1.96 4.22 -14.03
N ARG A 132 -1.85 2.97 -13.61
CA ARG A 132 -2.86 1.92 -13.72
C ARG A 132 -2.85 1.22 -12.38
N LEU A 133 -3.89 1.29 -11.58
CA LEU A 133 -3.94 0.79 -10.20
C LEU A 133 -5.10 -0.16 -10.01
N LEU A 134 -6.20 0.05 -10.72
CA LEU A 134 -7.34 -0.86 -10.66
C LEU A 134 -7.00 -2.23 -11.27
N PRO A 135 -7.48 -3.33 -10.66
CA PRO A 135 -7.26 -4.65 -11.22
C PRO A 135 -8.04 -4.80 -12.53
N ALA A 136 -7.45 -5.53 -13.49
CA ALA A 136 -8.15 -5.89 -14.73
C ALA A 136 -9.43 -6.69 -14.44
N ASP A 137 -10.44 -6.53 -15.29
CA ASP A 137 -11.79 -7.04 -15.05
C ASP A 137 -11.82 -8.56 -14.85
N ASP A 138 -11.02 -9.30 -15.60
CA ASP A 138 -10.84 -10.74 -15.50
C ASP A 138 -10.21 -11.21 -14.18
N ARG A 139 -9.53 -10.30 -13.46
CA ARG A 139 -8.87 -10.55 -12.17
C ARG A 139 -9.64 -10.00 -10.97
N ARG A 140 -10.64 -9.14 -11.16
CA ARG A 140 -11.40 -8.50 -10.06
C ARG A 140 -11.96 -9.49 -9.05
N ALA A 141 -12.58 -10.58 -9.52
CA ALA A 141 -13.16 -11.60 -8.64
C ALA A 141 -12.10 -12.29 -7.76
N GLN A 142 -10.87 -12.44 -8.26
CA GLN A 142 -9.79 -13.05 -7.49
C GLN A 142 -9.25 -12.11 -6.42
N TRP A 143 -9.12 -10.81 -6.74
CA TRP A 143 -8.76 -9.79 -5.75
C TRP A 143 -9.82 -9.64 -4.67
N ARG A 144 -11.11 -9.72 -5.02
CA ARG A 144 -12.23 -9.77 -4.06
C ARG A 144 -12.08 -10.94 -3.10
N ARG A 145 -11.89 -12.16 -3.60
CA ARG A 145 -11.71 -13.35 -2.74
C ARG A 145 -10.52 -13.22 -1.79
N ASP A 146 -9.40 -12.66 -2.26
CA ASP A 146 -8.22 -12.44 -1.40
C ASP A 146 -8.49 -11.37 -0.33
N TYR A 147 -9.26 -10.33 -0.67
CA TYR A 147 -9.71 -9.34 0.29
C TYR A 147 -10.67 -9.94 1.34
N ASP A 148 -11.65 -10.72 0.92
CA ASP A 148 -12.66 -11.28 1.83
C ASP A 148 -11.98 -12.20 2.87
N ALA A 149 -11.05 -13.05 2.41
CA ALA A 149 -10.24 -13.89 3.30
C ALA A 149 -9.36 -13.07 4.28
N MET A 150 -8.87 -11.91 3.86
CA MET A 150 -8.15 -10.98 4.72
C MET A 150 -9.10 -10.33 5.73
N HIS A 151 -10.27 -9.89 5.26
CA HIS A 151 -11.27 -9.15 6.02
C HIS A 151 -11.79 -9.96 7.22
N GLU A 152 -12.07 -11.25 6.99
CA GLU A 152 -12.51 -12.18 8.03
C GLU A 152 -11.48 -12.41 9.16
N SER A 153 -10.19 -12.11 8.91
CA SER A 153 -9.09 -12.55 9.80
C SER A 153 -8.21 -11.45 10.38
N MET A 154 -8.11 -10.27 9.75
CA MET A 154 -7.11 -9.25 10.11
C MET A 154 -7.66 -8.03 10.86
N PHE A 155 -8.96 -7.75 10.80
CA PHE A 155 -9.53 -6.52 11.36
C PHE A 155 -10.15 -6.76 12.74
N PHE A 156 -9.87 -5.87 13.68
CA PHE A 156 -10.49 -5.86 15.01
C PHE A 156 -11.89 -5.21 15.04
N GLY A 157 -12.26 -4.49 13.97
CA GLY A 157 -13.53 -3.76 13.86
C GLY A 157 -13.97 -3.65 12.39
N GLU A 158 -14.88 -2.72 12.10
CA GLU A 158 -15.36 -2.48 10.74
C GLU A 158 -14.23 -2.03 9.81
N ALA A 159 -14.20 -2.62 8.63
CA ALA A 159 -13.29 -2.27 7.55
C ALA A 159 -14.13 -1.97 6.29
N PRO A 160 -13.65 -1.10 5.40
CA PRO A 160 -14.40 -0.70 4.21
C PRO A 160 -14.67 -1.89 3.30
N GLU A 161 -15.75 -1.85 2.55
CA GLU A 161 -15.98 -2.82 1.49
C GLU A 161 -14.91 -2.64 0.40
N PHE A 162 -14.43 -3.71 -0.22
CA PHE A 162 -13.36 -3.54 -1.21
C PHE A 162 -13.82 -2.81 -2.48
N ALA A 163 -15.13 -2.74 -2.73
CA ALA A 163 -15.65 -1.82 -3.75
C ALA A 163 -15.35 -0.35 -3.39
N GLU A 164 -15.48 0.03 -2.12
CA GLU A 164 -15.17 1.37 -1.63
C GLU A 164 -13.66 1.65 -1.69
N ILE A 165 -12.85 0.66 -1.33
CA ILE A 165 -11.39 0.70 -1.48
C ILE A 165 -11.01 0.99 -2.95
N LEU A 166 -11.55 0.21 -3.90
CA LEU A 166 -11.28 0.41 -5.31
C LEU A 166 -11.81 1.75 -5.82
N ALA A 167 -12.94 2.25 -5.32
CA ALA A 167 -13.46 3.55 -5.70
C ALA A 167 -12.51 4.70 -5.29
N VAL A 168 -11.96 4.66 -4.07
CA VAL A 168 -10.97 5.65 -3.61
C VAL A 168 -9.67 5.56 -4.42
N VAL A 169 -9.15 4.35 -4.62
CA VAL A 169 -7.92 4.13 -5.41
C VAL A 169 -8.10 4.56 -6.86
N GLY A 170 -9.25 4.28 -7.46
CA GLY A 170 -9.59 4.68 -8.83
C GLY A 170 -9.69 6.21 -8.98
N ARG A 171 -10.31 6.90 -8.02
CA ARG A 171 -10.32 8.38 -8.02
C ARG A 171 -8.91 8.97 -7.96
N PHE A 172 -8.04 8.43 -7.08
CA PHE A 172 -6.65 8.85 -7.03
C PHE A 172 -5.93 8.64 -8.38
N GLU A 173 -6.12 7.47 -9.03
CA GLU A 173 -5.57 7.18 -10.35
C GLU A 173 -6.01 8.23 -11.39
N GLU A 174 -7.31 8.52 -11.47
CA GLU A 174 -7.88 9.49 -12.41
C GLU A 174 -7.36 10.93 -12.16
N ASP A 175 -7.34 11.37 -10.91
CA ASP A 175 -6.90 12.71 -10.54
C ASP A 175 -5.40 12.91 -10.82
N PHE A 176 -4.57 11.93 -10.42
CA PHE A 176 -3.14 11.98 -10.69
C PHE A 176 -2.84 11.95 -12.20
N ASN A 177 -3.53 11.10 -12.96
CA ASN A 177 -3.31 10.99 -14.40
C ASN A 177 -3.78 12.22 -15.19
N SER A 178 -4.80 12.93 -14.70
CA SER A 178 -5.30 14.14 -15.34
C SER A 178 -4.55 15.41 -14.94
N GLY A 179 -3.53 15.31 -14.07
CA GLY A 179 -2.80 16.45 -13.55
C GLY A 179 -3.64 17.34 -12.62
N ARG A 180 -4.76 16.82 -12.09
CA ARG A 180 -5.58 17.52 -11.10
C ARG A 180 -4.91 17.39 -9.74
N HIS A 181 -4.26 18.46 -9.27
CA HIS A 181 -3.87 18.58 -7.87
C HIS A 181 -5.12 18.94 -7.05
N ARG A 182 -5.80 17.92 -6.51
CA ARG A 182 -6.91 18.08 -5.58
C ARG A 182 -6.58 17.42 -4.24
N ASP A 183 -7.29 17.83 -3.21
CA ASP A 183 -7.47 17.05 -1.99
C ASP A 183 -8.00 15.66 -2.39
N PHE A 184 -7.17 14.63 -2.21
CA PHE A 184 -7.47 13.25 -2.56
C PHE A 184 -8.31 12.54 -1.48
N GLY A 185 -8.66 13.25 -0.40
CA GLY A 185 -9.52 12.74 0.66
C GLY A 185 -10.95 12.48 0.19
N PRO A 186 -11.71 11.62 0.89
CA PRO A 186 -13.14 11.50 0.66
C PRO A 186 -13.80 12.86 0.96
N GLN A 187 -14.53 13.40 -0.02
CA GLN A 187 -15.49 14.47 0.22
C GLN A 187 -16.66 13.82 0.97
N LEU A 188 -16.71 14.02 2.30
CA LEU A 188 -17.83 13.60 3.13
C LEU A 188 -19.12 14.33 2.72
#